data_AF-A0A7C4X5P3-F1
#
_entry.id   AF-A0A7C4X5P3-F1
#
_cell.length_a   1.000
_cell.length_b   1.000
_cell.length_c   1.000
_cell.angle_alpha   90.00
_cell.angle_beta   90.00
_cell.angle_gamma   90.00
#
_symmetry.space_group_name_H-M   'P 1'
#
loop_
_entity.id
_entity.type
_entity.pdbx_description
1 polymer ?
#
loop_
_entity_poly.entity_id
_entity_poly.type
_entity_poly.pdbx_seq_one_letter_code
_entity_poly.pdbx_strand_id
1 'polypeptide(L)'
;MKKVASFISAGFVLLALAVTGCSSPLSLVTKAETIPQTVTAQTDDRAVTAFTVLSHYYDKGSFNRNYTSYSTAFTDKTDDVNVDTGAWIVIRLSNAVNPSCLPTSLDNTSAYPVTVRRTEDNQLILGTFELRNGNKDLVFRPVQRHWLEPLSGSEGSKASWQGIKPNYTYSVTVSGLIDVNGQSLSAASSWTFKTIDVDWGLYFVSKKQADGYVYMEKFVPGRANRYFNPSGKTMIYTHGYEKNAVINDYRRENMLYFITKGSGTIPLGLDTLQYIIDDGWNFGIFFWDQFADEPDEVKNAEAKIWKTNNGFQGMRYRVRTGFGKGEYRTTNQPVRSLGEEFYNIYITAMAGNTANKRIIAHSTGAQLGAYLVRVVSDRVTSGTISASFVPNRLALLEGFWSKDAKSYFNGILGWTKSMWNGEAVRSIISTVKSRHTAMAIEQDKHQNYMCGDSWMSIGDANYDLRKMTCVTYVYPDFIGTSATGDTGDRHCYARLYYFWTYAATITSWIEGHGGVTSRTADSTIRRYMNNGSSNYVFVQSAGKGSATPGDDTFSRVSLKNY
;
A
#
# COMPACT_ATOMS: atom_id res chain seq x y z
N MET A 1 42.46 43.32 -29.35
CA MET A 1 43.01 44.33 -28.42
C MET A 1 42.11 44.43 -27.20
N LYS A 2 42.73 44.47 -26.01
CA LYS A 2 42.26 44.96 -24.70
C LYS A 2 41.05 44.30 -24.01
N LYS A 3 41.39 43.47 -23.02
CA LYS A 3 40.71 43.29 -21.72
C LYS A 3 40.45 44.65 -21.06
N VAL A 4 39.34 44.78 -20.32
CA VAL A 4 39.30 45.43 -19.00
C VAL A 4 38.27 44.72 -18.13
N ALA A 5 38.69 44.36 -16.92
CA ALA A 5 37.87 43.96 -15.79
C ALA A 5 37.88 45.08 -14.74
N SER A 6 36.80 45.22 -13.97
CA SER A 6 36.79 45.78 -12.59
C SER A 6 35.47 45.39 -11.91
N PHE A 7 35.46 44.38 -11.03
CA PHE A 7 35.39 44.46 -9.57
C PHE A 7 35.05 45.80 -8.89
N ILE A 8 34.17 45.68 -7.87
CA ILE A 8 33.92 46.42 -6.61
C ILE A 8 32.39 46.70 -6.51
N SER A 9 31.61 46.44 -5.45
CA SER A 9 31.81 46.02 -4.05
C SER A 9 30.49 45.49 -3.47
N ALA A 10 30.62 44.80 -2.33
CA ALA A 10 29.59 44.26 -1.45
C ALA A 10 28.45 45.21 -1.06
N GLY A 11 27.25 44.64 -0.95
CA GLY A 11 26.11 45.20 -0.24
C GLY A 11 25.19 44.06 0.20
N PHE A 12 25.48 43.49 1.37
CA PHE A 12 24.61 42.51 2.04
C PHE A 12 23.33 43.20 2.51
N VAL A 13 22.18 42.84 1.92
CA VAL A 13 20.86 43.11 2.50
C VAL A 13 20.33 41.78 3.04
N LEU A 14 20.37 41.65 4.38
CA LEU A 14 19.67 40.60 5.11
C LEU A 14 18.16 40.83 4.93
N LEU A 15 17.50 39.98 4.14
CA LEU A 15 16.05 39.87 4.15
C LEU A 15 15.68 38.70 5.07
N ALA A 16 15.17 39.02 6.26
CA ALA A 16 14.63 38.06 7.20
C ALA A 16 13.35 37.43 6.64
N LEU A 17 13.47 36.22 6.10
CA LEU A 17 12.34 35.34 5.83
C LEU A 17 12.00 34.57 7.11
N ALA A 18 10.85 34.89 7.69
CA ALA A 18 10.24 34.14 8.76
C ALA A 18 9.91 32.72 8.26
N VAL A 19 10.75 31.77 8.63
CA VAL A 19 10.48 30.34 8.49
C VAL A 19 9.58 29.94 9.65
N THR A 20 8.27 29.86 9.41
CA THR A 20 7.37 29.10 10.28
C THR A 20 7.67 27.61 10.06
N GLY A 21 8.53 27.06 10.90
CA GLY A 21 8.89 25.64 10.90
C GLY A 21 7.72 24.78 11.36
N CYS A 22 7.29 23.85 10.51
CA CYS A 22 6.58 22.66 10.95
C CYS A 22 7.59 21.73 11.62
N SER A 23 7.54 21.65 12.94
CA SER A 23 8.26 20.67 13.75
C SER A 23 7.80 19.24 13.42
N SER A 24 8.77 18.34 13.25
CA SER A 24 8.59 16.90 13.23
C SER A 24 7.93 16.41 14.53
N PRO A 25 7.11 15.34 14.52
CA PRO A 25 6.41 14.85 15.72
C PRO A 25 7.32 14.02 16.65
N LEU A 26 8.62 14.31 16.70
CA LEU A 26 9.64 13.52 17.41
C LEU A 26 10.38 14.37 18.46
N SER A 27 9.68 15.19 19.24
CA SER A 27 10.20 15.73 20.51
C SER A 27 9.14 16.51 21.29
N LEU A 28 8.39 15.85 22.17
CA LEU A 28 7.61 16.54 23.20
C LEU A 28 7.55 15.70 24.48
N VAL A 29 8.65 15.65 25.23
CA VAL A 29 8.63 15.61 26.69
C VAL A 29 9.94 16.22 27.19
N THR A 30 9.91 17.44 27.70
CA THR A 30 10.79 17.87 28.81
C THR A 30 10.16 19.08 29.48
N LYS A 31 9.53 18.83 30.64
CA LYS A 31 9.39 19.86 31.67
C LYS A 31 10.00 19.25 32.92
N ALA A 32 11.28 19.53 33.14
CA ALA A 32 11.96 19.19 34.37
C ALA A 32 11.51 20.20 35.44
N GLU A 33 10.72 19.74 36.41
CA GLU A 33 10.58 20.45 37.68
C GLU A 33 11.85 20.22 38.50
N THR A 34 12.46 21.32 38.91
CA THR A 34 13.66 21.35 39.73
C THR A 34 13.26 21.05 41.18
N ILE A 35 13.66 19.89 41.71
CA ILE A 35 13.53 19.56 43.13
C ILE A 35 14.91 19.79 43.80
N PRO A 36 14.99 20.47 44.97
CA PRO A 36 16.26 20.72 45.64
C PRO A 36 16.89 19.42 46.16
N GLN A 37 18.19 19.25 45.87
CA GLN A 37 19.03 18.21 46.44
C GLN A 37 19.22 18.43 47.95
N THR A 38 18.73 17.50 48.77
CA THR A 38 19.50 16.87 49.86
C THR A 38 18.68 15.73 50.44
N VAL A 39 18.98 14.49 50.03
CA VAL A 39 18.58 13.29 50.79
C VAL A 39 19.82 12.42 50.92
N THR A 40 20.28 12.32 52.15
CA THR A 40 21.28 11.38 52.65
C THR A 40 20.96 9.97 52.21
N ALA A 41 21.96 9.28 51.66
CA ALA A 41 21.88 7.88 51.25
C ALA A 41 21.54 6.99 52.45
N GLN A 42 20.28 6.57 52.52
CA GLN A 42 19.85 5.43 53.31
C GLN A 42 19.84 4.23 52.36
N THR A 43 20.83 3.34 52.50
CA THR A 43 20.85 2.05 51.79
C THR A 43 19.72 1.19 52.35
N ASP A 44 18.55 1.32 51.73
CA ASP A 44 17.42 0.45 51.97
C ASP A 44 17.71 -0.88 51.26
N ASP A 45 18.05 -1.90 52.05
CA ASP A 45 18.43 -3.26 51.67
C ASP A 45 17.21 -4.07 51.13
N ARG A 46 16.34 -3.42 50.35
CA ARG A 46 15.26 -4.11 49.64
C ARG A 46 15.91 -4.97 48.56
N ALA A 47 15.74 -6.28 48.68
CA ALA A 47 16.15 -7.24 47.67
C ALA A 47 15.78 -6.74 46.27
N VAL A 48 16.79 -6.28 45.52
CA VAL A 48 16.60 -5.79 44.15
C VAL A 48 16.09 -6.98 43.35
N THR A 49 14.82 -6.93 42.98
CA THR A 49 14.18 -8.02 42.24
C THR A 49 14.90 -8.17 40.90
N ALA A 50 15.35 -9.39 40.59
CA ALA A 50 16.11 -9.65 39.37
C ALA A 50 15.38 -9.12 38.12
N PHE A 51 16.08 -8.37 37.28
CA PHE A 51 15.53 -7.90 36.02
C PHE A 51 15.44 -9.06 35.02
N THR A 52 14.23 -9.52 34.72
CA THR A 52 13.95 -10.73 33.94
C THR A 52 12.84 -10.48 32.91
N VAL A 53 12.80 -11.29 31.86
CA VAL A 53 11.63 -11.46 31.00
C VAL A 53 10.62 -12.34 31.73
N LEU A 54 9.43 -11.82 31.96
CA LEU A 54 8.33 -12.55 32.61
C LEU A 54 7.55 -13.38 31.59
N SER A 55 7.26 -12.79 30.44
CA SER A 55 6.31 -13.34 29.47
C SER A 55 6.41 -12.59 28.13
N HIS A 56 5.78 -13.11 27.07
CA HIS A 56 5.69 -12.42 25.80
C HIS A 56 4.38 -12.78 25.08
N TYR A 57 3.89 -11.88 24.23
CA TYR A 57 2.72 -12.13 23.41
C TYR A 57 2.76 -11.32 22.12
N TYR A 58 1.86 -11.63 21.18
CA TYR A 58 1.75 -10.93 19.91
C TYR A 58 0.51 -10.03 19.91
N ASP A 59 0.71 -8.72 19.73
CA ASP A 59 -0.39 -7.75 19.65
C ASP A 59 -1.01 -7.77 18.25
N LYS A 60 -2.20 -8.38 18.17
CA LYS A 60 -3.03 -8.46 16.96
C LYS A 60 -4.09 -7.36 16.86
N GLY A 61 -4.11 -6.40 17.79
CA GLY A 61 -5.23 -5.49 17.98
C GLY A 61 -6.57 -6.20 18.18
N SER A 62 -7.66 -5.57 17.73
CA SER A 62 -9.02 -6.11 17.74
C SER A 62 -9.31 -7.06 16.59
N PHE A 63 -8.29 -7.48 15.84
CA PHE A 63 -8.47 -8.24 14.62
C PHE A 63 -8.97 -9.67 14.90
N ASN A 64 -10.10 -10.03 14.31
CA ASN A 64 -10.65 -11.38 14.32
C ASN A 64 -10.91 -11.81 12.87
N ARG A 65 -10.02 -12.62 12.29
CA ARG A 65 -10.18 -13.14 10.92
C ARG A 65 -11.20 -14.28 10.79
N ASN A 66 -11.92 -14.63 11.86
CA ASN A 66 -12.86 -15.75 11.89
C ASN A 66 -12.26 -17.09 11.42
N TYR A 67 -10.94 -17.28 11.62
CA TYR A 67 -10.33 -18.57 11.39
C TYR A 67 -10.65 -19.52 12.53
N THR A 68 -10.81 -20.81 12.22
CA THR A 68 -11.04 -21.86 13.20
C THR A 68 -9.82 -22.14 14.10
N SER A 69 -8.61 -21.71 13.72
CA SER A 69 -7.33 -22.08 14.37
C SER A 69 -6.46 -20.91 14.85
N TYR A 70 -6.90 -19.66 14.69
CA TYR A 70 -6.05 -18.48 14.90
C TYR A 70 -6.03 -17.96 16.35
N SER A 71 -6.94 -18.44 17.20
CA SER A 71 -7.00 -18.04 18.61
C SER A 71 -5.78 -18.50 19.43
N THR A 72 -5.04 -19.53 18.97
CA THR A 72 -3.92 -20.14 19.70
C THR A 72 -2.55 -19.49 19.45
N ALA A 73 -2.46 -18.48 18.58
CA ALA A 73 -1.21 -17.80 18.19
C ALA A 73 -0.73 -16.73 19.19
N PHE A 74 -1.38 -16.62 20.36
CA PHE A 74 -1.25 -15.49 21.28
C PHE A 74 -1.04 -15.95 22.72
N THR A 75 -0.06 -16.82 22.91
CA THR A 75 0.27 -17.43 24.20
C THR A 75 1.72 -17.15 24.60
N ASP A 76 2.10 -17.34 25.87
CA ASP A 76 3.49 -17.27 26.33
C ASP A 76 4.29 -18.54 25.94
N LYS A 77 4.02 -19.13 24.76
CA LYS A 77 4.68 -20.35 24.29
C LYS A 77 6.02 -20.02 23.65
N THR A 78 6.92 -20.98 23.62
CA THR A 78 8.23 -20.79 22.99
C THR A 78 8.25 -21.10 21.49
N ASP A 79 7.10 -21.51 20.94
CA ASP A 79 6.94 -22.06 19.58
C ASP A 79 5.55 -21.74 18.96
N ASP A 80 5.04 -20.51 19.16
CA ASP A 80 3.73 -20.11 18.63
C ASP A 80 3.61 -20.31 17.11
N VAL A 81 2.41 -20.67 16.64
CA VAL A 81 2.09 -20.85 15.22
C VAL A 81 0.93 -19.95 14.81
N ASN A 82 0.80 -19.67 13.52
CA ASN A 82 -0.23 -18.81 12.94
C ASN A 82 -0.19 -17.35 13.40
N VAL A 83 0.98 -16.82 13.76
CA VAL A 83 1.15 -15.39 14.11
C VAL A 83 0.92 -14.53 12.85
N ASP A 84 0.15 -13.44 12.95
CA ASP A 84 -0.06 -12.56 11.79
C ASP A 84 1.17 -11.73 11.44
N THR A 85 1.37 -11.52 10.15
CA THR A 85 2.48 -10.76 9.57
C THR A 85 2.54 -9.30 10.03
N GLY A 86 1.41 -8.74 10.48
CA GLY A 86 1.30 -7.41 11.02
C GLY A 86 1.41 -7.32 12.54
N ALA A 87 1.59 -8.43 13.27
CA ALA A 87 1.62 -8.43 14.73
C ALA A 87 2.85 -7.69 15.30
N TRP A 88 2.68 -7.03 16.44
CA TRP A 88 3.81 -6.53 17.23
C TRP A 88 4.21 -7.57 18.28
N ILE A 89 5.49 -7.62 18.63
CA ILE A 89 5.99 -8.53 19.65
C ILE A 89 6.07 -7.73 20.95
N VAL A 90 5.34 -8.16 21.98
CA VAL A 90 5.31 -7.51 23.29
C VAL A 90 6.01 -8.40 24.30
N ILE A 91 6.96 -7.84 25.02
CA ILE A 91 7.77 -8.52 26.02
C ILE A 91 7.51 -7.88 27.37
N ARG A 92 7.01 -8.67 28.33
CA ARG A 92 6.74 -8.22 29.69
C ARG A 92 7.95 -8.48 30.56
N LEU A 93 8.34 -7.46 31.33
CA LEU A 93 9.55 -7.48 32.14
C LEU A 93 9.21 -7.26 33.63
N SER A 94 10.06 -7.79 34.52
CA SER A 94 9.87 -7.62 35.97
C SER A 94 10.02 -6.15 36.41
N ASN A 95 10.98 -5.45 35.81
CA ASN A 95 11.35 -4.06 36.13
C ASN A 95 11.15 -3.14 34.92
N ALA A 96 11.05 -1.84 35.19
CA ALA A 96 10.92 -0.82 34.17
C ALA A 96 12.23 -0.65 33.38
N VAL A 97 12.17 -0.72 32.06
CA VAL A 97 13.32 -0.50 31.16
C VAL A 97 13.77 0.96 31.23
N ASN A 98 15.09 1.18 31.24
CA ASN A 98 15.64 2.51 31.01
C ASN A 98 15.51 2.90 29.53
N PRO A 99 14.72 3.93 29.16
CA PRO A 99 14.52 4.31 27.76
C PRO A 99 15.81 4.64 26.99
N SER A 100 16.88 5.05 27.68
CA SER A 100 18.15 5.39 27.04
C SER A 100 18.87 4.18 26.43
N CYS A 101 18.49 2.94 26.77
CA CYS A 101 19.06 1.73 26.17
C CYS A 101 18.38 1.33 24.85
N LEU A 102 17.33 2.05 24.42
CA LEU A 102 16.66 1.77 23.15
C LEU A 102 17.36 2.47 21.98
N PRO A 103 17.46 1.82 20.80
CA PRO A 103 18.09 2.42 19.65
C PRO A 103 17.28 3.62 19.14
N THR A 104 17.99 4.70 18.80
CA THR A 104 17.40 5.93 18.25
C THR A 104 17.29 5.91 16.71
N SER A 105 17.87 4.90 16.06
CA SER A 105 17.84 4.70 14.61
C SER A 105 17.58 3.24 14.25
N LEU A 106 16.85 3.03 13.15
CA LEU A 106 16.57 1.70 12.58
C LEU A 106 17.83 0.97 12.09
N ASP A 107 18.86 1.70 11.71
CA ASP A 107 20.06 1.11 11.10
C ASP A 107 21.11 0.66 12.13
N ASN A 108 21.00 1.07 13.40
CA ASN A 108 21.90 0.63 14.46
C ASN A 108 21.46 -0.74 15.03
N THR A 109 21.44 -1.75 14.17
CA THR A 109 20.94 -3.09 14.52
C THR A 109 21.78 -3.81 15.58
N SER A 110 23.04 -3.41 15.77
CA SER A 110 23.90 -3.91 16.85
C SER A 110 23.43 -3.49 18.24
N ALA A 111 22.66 -2.40 18.34
CA ALA A 111 22.13 -1.89 19.60
C ALA A 111 20.69 -2.39 19.87
N TYR A 112 20.16 -3.32 19.07
CA TYR A 112 18.80 -3.82 19.25
C TYR A 112 18.71 -4.72 20.48
N PRO A 113 17.90 -4.37 21.51
CA PRO A 113 17.69 -5.26 22.65
C PRO A 113 16.79 -6.44 22.31
N VAL A 114 16.07 -6.38 21.19
CA VAL A 114 15.27 -7.47 20.63
C VAL A 114 15.72 -7.71 19.20
N THR A 115 16.29 -8.87 18.95
CA THR A 115 16.70 -9.33 17.63
C THR A 115 15.67 -10.34 17.13
N VAL A 116 15.10 -10.09 15.94
CA VAL A 116 14.16 -11.00 15.28
C VAL A 116 14.77 -11.44 13.96
N ARG A 117 14.88 -12.76 13.73
CA ARG A 117 15.50 -13.31 12.52
C ARG A 117 14.62 -14.36 11.88
N ARG A 118 14.49 -14.32 10.56
CA ARG A 118 13.89 -15.42 9.79
C ARG A 118 14.82 -16.62 9.86
N THR A 119 14.29 -17.78 10.23
CA THR A 119 15.10 -18.98 10.52
C THR A 119 15.68 -19.62 9.26
N GLU A 120 15.00 -19.46 8.13
CA GLU A 120 15.30 -20.14 6.88
C GLU A 120 16.55 -19.57 6.18
N ASP A 121 16.85 -18.29 6.39
CA ASP A 121 17.95 -17.58 5.74
C ASP A 121 18.68 -16.59 6.66
N ASN A 122 18.40 -16.64 7.97
CA ASN A 122 18.97 -15.77 8.99
C ASN A 122 18.71 -14.27 8.75
N GLN A 123 17.72 -13.90 7.92
CA GLN A 123 17.42 -12.51 7.61
C GLN A 123 16.94 -11.76 8.86
N LEU A 124 17.66 -10.70 9.23
CA LEU A 124 17.25 -9.80 10.31
C LEU A 124 15.96 -9.06 9.94
N ILE A 125 15.01 -8.98 10.88
CA ILE A 125 13.81 -8.15 10.74
C ILE A 125 14.05 -6.84 11.46
N LEU A 126 13.92 -5.74 10.71
CA LEU A 126 14.01 -4.40 11.26
C LEU A 126 12.72 -4.05 12.00
N GLY A 127 12.82 -3.20 13.01
CA GLY A 127 11.67 -2.71 13.76
C GLY A 127 12.01 -1.53 14.65
N THR A 128 10.97 -0.84 15.11
CA THR A 128 11.06 0.24 16.10
C THR A 128 10.64 -0.27 17.47
N PHE A 129 11.05 0.45 18.51
CA PHE A 129 10.74 0.08 19.90
C PHE A 129 9.78 1.08 20.52
N GLU A 130 8.91 0.57 21.38
CA GLU A 130 7.97 1.37 22.16
C GLU A 130 7.91 0.78 23.58
N LEU A 131 7.89 1.64 24.59
CA LEU A 131 7.70 1.25 25.99
C LEU A 131 6.26 1.55 26.40
N ARG A 132 5.62 0.58 27.06
CA ARG A 132 4.26 0.70 27.61
C ARG A 132 4.25 0.33 29.09
N ASN A 133 3.12 0.56 29.74
CA ASN A 133 2.85 0.09 31.09
C ASN A 133 3.95 0.47 32.10
N GLY A 134 4.31 1.76 32.17
CA GLY A 134 5.39 2.24 33.03
C GLY A 134 6.77 1.65 32.67
N ASN A 135 7.03 1.48 31.38
CA ASN A 135 8.25 0.88 30.80
C ASN A 135 8.47 -0.60 31.12
N LYS A 136 7.47 -1.32 31.61
CA LYS A 136 7.57 -2.77 31.87
C LYS A 136 7.20 -3.64 30.67
N ASP A 137 6.59 -3.04 29.66
CA ASP A 137 6.27 -3.71 28.41
C ASP A 137 7.15 -3.12 27.30
N LEU A 138 8.09 -3.92 26.80
CA LEU A 138 8.90 -3.57 25.63
C LEU A 138 8.21 -4.12 24.37
N VAL A 139 7.84 -3.22 23.47
CA VAL A 139 7.17 -3.57 22.22
C VAL A 139 8.13 -3.41 21.05
N PHE A 140 8.41 -4.52 20.37
CA PHE A 140 9.08 -4.52 19.08
C PHE A 140 8.03 -4.44 17.97
N ARG A 141 8.12 -3.39 17.15
CA ARG A 141 7.21 -3.09 16.05
C ARG A 141 7.93 -3.30 14.72
N PRO A 142 7.74 -4.44 14.05
CA PRO A 142 8.38 -4.70 12.77
C PRO A 142 8.09 -3.58 11.76
N VAL A 143 9.08 -3.26 10.91
CA VAL A 143 8.89 -2.38 9.76
C VAL A 143 8.88 -3.18 8.48
N GLN A 144 8.02 -2.82 7.54
CA GLN A 144 8.05 -3.37 6.18
C GLN A 144 8.78 -2.39 5.27
N ARG A 145 10.04 -2.68 4.94
CA ARG A 145 10.88 -1.82 4.11
C ARG A 145 10.76 -2.24 2.66
N HIS A 146 10.43 -1.32 1.76
CA HIS A 146 10.34 -1.58 0.32
C HIS A 146 11.53 -0.97 -0.43
N TRP A 147 12.01 -1.68 -1.44
CA TRP A 147 13.04 -1.19 -2.36
C TRP A 147 12.85 -1.78 -3.76
N LEU A 148 13.68 -1.33 -4.68
CA LEU A 148 13.82 -1.91 -6.00
C LEU A 148 15.13 -2.70 -6.05
N GLU A 149 15.05 -4.00 -6.34
CA GLU A 149 16.23 -4.84 -6.47
C GLU A 149 17.12 -4.33 -7.60
N PRO A 150 18.46 -4.37 -7.41
CA PRO A 150 19.41 -4.07 -8.47
C PRO A 150 19.13 -4.94 -9.70
N LEU A 151 19.42 -4.41 -10.89
CA LEU A 151 19.29 -5.17 -12.14
C LEU A 151 20.17 -6.43 -12.06
N SER A 152 19.54 -7.61 -12.03
CA SER A 152 20.25 -8.89 -12.16
C SER A 152 19.57 -9.77 -13.20
N GLY A 153 20.30 -10.18 -14.24
CA GLY A 153 19.81 -11.06 -15.29
C GLY A 153 18.85 -10.40 -16.30
N SER A 154 18.08 -11.22 -17.02
CA SER A 154 17.15 -10.80 -18.08
C SER A 154 15.80 -10.27 -17.58
N GLU A 155 15.53 -10.31 -16.28
CA GLU A 155 14.20 -10.06 -15.72
C GLU A 155 13.97 -8.63 -15.18
N GLY A 156 14.91 -7.70 -15.44
CA GLY A 156 14.80 -6.29 -15.03
C GLY A 156 14.80 -6.07 -13.51
N SER A 157 14.63 -4.81 -13.10
CA SER A 157 14.58 -4.43 -11.69
C SER A 157 13.22 -4.82 -11.10
N LYS A 158 13.21 -5.47 -9.94
CA LYS A 158 11.98 -5.97 -9.31
C LYS A 158 11.71 -5.29 -7.98
N ALA A 159 10.46 -4.91 -7.76
CA ALA A 159 9.99 -4.49 -6.44
C ALA A 159 10.30 -5.60 -5.43
N SER A 160 10.80 -5.25 -4.25
CA SER A 160 11.04 -6.21 -3.17
C SER A 160 10.81 -5.55 -1.83
N TRP A 161 10.69 -6.38 -0.80
CA TRP A 161 10.47 -5.90 0.55
C TRP A 161 10.98 -6.86 1.63
N GLN A 162 11.27 -6.27 2.78
CA GLN A 162 11.78 -6.92 3.98
C GLN A 162 10.82 -6.63 5.11
N GLY A 163 10.61 -7.62 5.96
CA GLY A 163 9.70 -7.57 7.08
C GLY A 163 9.22 -8.99 7.41
N ILE A 164 8.22 -9.09 8.28
CA ILE A 164 7.59 -10.38 8.57
C ILE A 164 6.72 -10.80 7.38
N LYS A 165 7.13 -11.87 6.71
CA LYS A 165 6.47 -12.54 5.58
C LYS A 165 5.67 -13.77 6.03
N PRO A 166 4.59 -14.13 5.32
CA PRO A 166 3.77 -15.30 5.65
C PRO A 166 4.48 -16.64 5.40
N ASN A 167 4.05 -17.69 6.10
CA ASN A 167 4.57 -19.06 6.03
C ASN A 167 6.07 -19.22 6.34
N TYR A 168 6.64 -18.30 7.13
CA TYR A 168 8.02 -18.40 7.64
C TYR A 168 8.06 -18.55 9.15
N THR A 169 9.14 -19.14 9.64
CA THR A 169 9.48 -19.22 11.05
C THR A 169 10.51 -18.15 11.41
N TYR A 170 10.35 -17.53 12.57
CA TYR A 170 11.22 -16.48 13.09
C TYR A 170 11.71 -16.86 14.48
N SER A 171 12.99 -16.57 14.75
CA SER A 171 13.54 -16.58 16.10
C SER A 171 13.52 -15.17 16.68
N VAL A 172 13.23 -15.07 17.98
CA VAL A 172 13.33 -13.84 18.75
C VAL A 172 14.38 -14.05 19.84
N THR A 173 15.22 -13.05 20.06
CA THR A 173 16.20 -13.03 21.15
C THR A 173 16.16 -11.68 21.84
N VAL A 174 15.99 -11.68 23.16
CA VAL A 174 15.98 -10.50 24.01
C VAL A 174 17.25 -10.50 24.86
N SER A 175 18.04 -9.43 24.78
CA SER A 175 19.29 -9.29 25.53
C SER A 175 19.67 -7.80 25.66
N GLY A 176 20.71 -7.51 26.46
CA GLY A 176 21.30 -6.16 26.51
C GLY A 176 20.42 -5.06 27.13
N LEU A 177 19.28 -5.41 27.73
CA LEU A 177 18.42 -4.45 28.41
C LEU A 177 19.01 -4.07 29.78
N ILE A 178 18.79 -2.81 30.15
CA ILE A 178 19.12 -2.25 31.47
C ILE A 178 17.85 -1.62 32.03
N ASP A 179 17.56 -1.87 33.30
CA ASP A 179 16.41 -1.26 33.98
C ASP A 179 16.72 0.18 34.46
N VAL A 180 15.70 0.88 34.97
CA VAL A 180 15.84 2.25 35.48
C VAL A 180 16.78 2.38 36.68
N ASN A 181 17.14 1.28 37.34
CA ASN A 181 18.08 1.23 38.46
C ASN A 181 19.51 0.83 38.03
N GLY A 182 19.75 0.65 36.72
CA GLY A 182 21.05 0.25 36.19
C GLY A 182 21.31 -1.27 36.23
N GLN A 183 20.32 -2.08 36.59
CA GLN A 183 20.46 -3.54 36.60
C GLN A 183 20.35 -4.09 35.18
N SER A 184 21.33 -4.91 34.76
CA SER A 184 21.26 -5.63 33.50
C SER A 184 20.28 -6.80 33.55
N LEU A 185 19.67 -7.12 32.40
CA LEU A 185 18.83 -8.32 32.26
C LEU A 185 19.61 -9.56 32.67
N SER A 186 19.07 -10.35 33.60
CA SER A 186 19.81 -11.44 34.26
C SER A 186 20.24 -12.57 33.31
N ALA A 187 19.47 -12.81 32.25
CA ALA A 187 19.76 -13.78 31.21
C ALA A 187 19.06 -13.39 29.91
N ALA A 188 19.65 -13.75 28.78
CA ALA A 188 18.97 -13.63 27.49
C ALA A 188 17.76 -14.57 27.44
N SER A 189 16.69 -14.12 26.79
CA SER A 189 15.49 -14.94 26.53
C SER A 189 15.34 -15.16 25.02
N SER A 190 14.93 -16.35 24.61
CA SER A 190 14.74 -16.67 23.20
C SER A 190 13.58 -17.63 22.98
N TRP A 191 12.87 -17.44 21.87
CA TRP A 191 11.80 -18.31 21.42
C TRP A 191 11.65 -18.23 19.90
N THR A 192 10.73 -19.01 19.35
CA THR A 192 10.40 -18.98 17.92
C THR A 192 8.90 -18.78 17.72
N PHE A 193 8.53 -18.29 16.54
CA PHE A 193 7.15 -18.33 16.08
C PHE A 193 7.07 -18.56 14.59
N LYS A 194 5.98 -19.21 14.16
CA LYS A 194 5.64 -19.37 12.75
C LYS A 194 4.48 -18.47 12.38
N THR A 195 4.67 -17.71 11.33
CA THR A 195 3.62 -16.87 10.77
C THR A 195 2.51 -17.70 10.12
N ILE A 196 1.31 -17.16 10.13
CA ILE A 196 0.21 -17.67 9.32
C ILE A 196 0.64 -17.72 7.84
N ASP A 197 0.14 -18.71 7.11
CA ASP A 197 0.56 -18.98 5.74
C ASP A 197 -0.09 -18.07 4.67
N VAL A 198 -0.83 -17.05 5.12
CA VAL A 198 -1.56 -16.16 4.24
C VAL A 198 -1.63 -14.72 4.76
N ASP A 199 -1.41 -13.79 3.85
CA ASP A 199 -1.43 -12.37 4.12
C ASP A 199 -2.22 -11.60 3.06
N TRP A 200 -3.11 -10.76 3.55
CA TRP A 200 -3.83 -9.73 2.79
C TRP A 200 -4.21 -8.59 3.73
N GLY A 201 -4.56 -7.45 3.14
CA GLY A 201 -5.14 -6.33 3.85
C GLY A 201 -4.60 -4.98 3.40
N LEU A 202 -4.99 -3.94 4.13
CA LEU A 202 -4.59 -2.56 3.85
C LEU A 202 -3.29 -2.22 4.57
N TYR A 203 -2.34 -1.64 3.85
CA TYR A 203 -1.04 -1.21 4.37
C TYR A 203 -0.85 0.27 4.06
N PHE A 204 -0.62 1.08 5.10
CA PHE A 204 -0.33 2.51 4.91
C PHE A 204 1.16 2.73 4.71
N VAL A 205 1.48 3.67 3.82
CA VAL A 205 2.83 3.94 3.32
C VAL A 205 3.40 5.18 4.01
N SER A 206 4.64 5.10 4.46
CA SER A 206 5.34 6.22 5.08
C SER A 206 5.80 7.24 4.05
N LYS A 207 6.06 8.46 4.52
CA LYS A 207 7.00 9.35 3.83
C LYS A 207 8.37 8.66 3.72
N LYS A 208 9.14 8.97 2.68
CA LYS A 208 10.52 8.51 2.53
C LYS A 208 11.33 8.93 3.76
N GLN A 209 11.98 7.98 4.41
CA GLN A 209 12.76 8.24 5.62
C GLN A 209 14.18 8.73 5.27
N ALA A 210 14.92 9.15 6.30
CA ALA A 210 16.29 9.69 6.15
C ALA A 210 17.27 8.65 5.57
N ASP A 211 17.01 7.36 5.77
CA ASP A 211 17.75 6.24 5.19
C ASP A 211 17.47 6.02 3.68
N GLY A 212 16.56 6.80 3.10
CA GLY A 212 16.20 6.73 1.68
C GLY A 212 15.17 5.66 1.34
N TYR A 213 14.57 4.99 2.33
CA TYR A 213 13.56 3.96 2.10
C TYR A 213 12.14 4.41 2.44
N VAL A 214 11.19 3.62 1.96
CA VAL A 214 9.77 3.74 2.27
C VAL A 214 9.36 2.54 3.09
N TYR A 215 8.59 2.82 4.14
CA TYR A 215 8.06 1.81 5.03
C TYR A 215 6.57 1.66 4.84
N MET A 216 6.07 0.47 5.18
CA MET A 216 4.64 0.20 5.25
C MET A 216 4.27 -0.39 6.61
N GLU A 217 3.06 -0.11 7.05
CA GLU A 217 2.47 -0.73 8.23
C GLU A 217 1.05 -1.21 7.92
N LYS A 218 0.80 -2.48 8.23
CA LYS A 218 -0.53 -3.08 8.10
C LYS A 218 -1.52 -2.37 9.01
N PHE A 219 -2.67 -1.98 8.46
CA PHE A 219 -3.81 -1.59 9.25
C PHE A 219 -4.35 -2.79 10.02
N VAL A 220 -4.47 -2.63 11.33
CA VAL A 220 -5.00 -3.62 12.25
C VAL A 220 -6.07 -2.90 13.10
N PRO A 221 -7.34 -3.36 13.08
CA PRO A 221 -8.40 -2.76 13.87
C PRO A 221 -8.02 -2.61 15.35
N GLY A 222 -8.41 -1.51 15.97
CA GLY A 222 -8.06 -1.21 17.36
C GLY A 222 -6.61 -0.80 17.60
N ARG A 223 -5.79 -0.70 16.55
CA ARG A 223 -4.38 -0.32 16.63
C ARG A 223 -4.10 0.93 15.80
N ALA A 224 -3.44 1.92 16.42
CA ALA A 224 -2.96 3.09 15.70
C ALA A 224 -1.91 2.68 14.66
N ASN A 225 -2.00 3.25 13.46
CA ASN A 225 -1.05 3.02 12.38
C ASN A 225 -0.14 4.26 12.23
N ARG A 226 1.19 4.07 12.20
CA ARG A 226 2.20 5.14 12.16
C ARG A 226 2.07 6.06 10.95
N TYR A 227 1.50 5.55 9.86
CA TYR A 227 1.49 6.23 8.57
C TYR A 227 0.07 6.65 8.15
N PHE A 228 -0.87 6.65 9.09
CA PHE A 228 -2.24 7.08 8.87
C PHE A 228 -2.62 8.23 9.81
N ASN A 229 -3.01 9.36 9.22
CA ASN A 229 -3.63 10.48 9.90
C ASN A 229 -5.16 10.43 9.69
N PRO A 230 -5.97 10.20 10.74
CA PRO A 230 -7.43 10.16 10.62
C PRO A 230 -8.07 11.44 10.03
N SER A 231 -7.42 12.60 10.15
CA SER A 231 -7.91 13.87 9.59
C SER A 231 -7.38 14.16 8.17
N GLY A 232 -6.44 13.34 7.67
CA GLY A 232 -5.81 13.53 6.37
C GLY A 232 -6.68 13.05 5.21
N LYS A 233 -6.51 13.68 4.04
CA LYS A 233 -7.02 13.16 2.77
C LYS A 233 -6.41 11.78 2.53
N THR A 234 -7.14 10.84 1.93
CA THR A 234 -6.67 9.45 1.79
C THR A 234 -6.82 8.94 0.37
N MET A 235 -5.74 8.38 -0.18
CA MET A 235 -5.76 7.58 -1.39
C MET A 235 -5.55 6.11 -1.02
N ILE A 236 -6.40 5.21 -1.53
CA ILE A 236 -6.24 3.76 -1.37
C ILE A 236 -6.09 3.14 -2.74
N TYR A 237 -5.00 2.43 -2.93
CA TYR A 237 -4.64 1.70 -4.12
C TYR A 237 -4.93 0.21 -3.97
N THR A 238 -5.34 -0.46 -5.04
CA THR A 238 -5.40 -1.93 -5.12
C THR A 238 -4.83 -2.43 -6.45
N HIS A 239 -3.92 -3.39 -6.36
CA HIS A 239 -3.24 -3.99 -7.50
C HIS A 239 -4.11 -5.08 -8.16
N GLY A 240 -3.67 -5.58 -9.30
CA GLY A 240 -4.35 -6.67 -10.00
C GLY A 240 -3.65 -8.03 -9.90
N TYR A 241 -3.75 -8.78 -10.99
CA TYR A 241 -3.19 -10.12 -11.15
C TYR A 241 -1.66 -10.10 -11.02
N GLU A 242 -1.13 -10.95 -10.14
CA GLU A 242 0.28 -10.92 -9.70
C GLU A 242 0.93 -12.29 -9.91
N LYS A 243 1.18 -12.64 -11.17
CA LYS A 243 1.83 -13.90 -11.53
C LYS A 243 3.18 -14.05 -10.83
N ASN A 244 3.35 -15.17 -10.13
CA ASN A 244 4.58 -15.59 -9.46
C ASN A 244 5.04 -14.67 -8.32
N ALA A 245 4.19 -13.79 -7.79
CA ALA A 245 4.53 -12.98 -6.63
C ALA A 245 4.96 -13.83 -5.42
N VAL A 246 4.27 -14.95 -5.17
CA VAL A 246 4.52 -15.81 -4.01
C VAL A 246 5.85 -16.55 -4.10
N ILE A 247 6.13 -17.15 -5.26
CA ILE A 247 7.36 -17.93 -5.43
C ILE A 247 8.62 -17.04 -5.42
N ASN A 248 8.44 -15.76 -5.76
CA ASN A 248 9.43 -14.68 -5.68
C ASN A 248 9.43 -14.02 -4.29
N ASP A 249 9.44 -14.83 -3.24
CA ASP A 249 9.47 -14.43 -1.83
C ASP A 249 8.38 -13.40 -1.45
N TYR A 250 7.14 -13.71 -1.83
CA TYR A 250 5.95 -12.88 -1.56
C TYR A 250 6.12 -11.44 -2.03
N ARG A 251 6.68 -11.26 -3.24
CA ARG A 251 6.84 -9.95 -3.86
C ARG A 251 5.52 -9.20 -3.84
N ARG A 252 5.60 -7.91 -3.58
CA ARG A 252 4.46 -7.00 -3.60
C ARG A 252 4.67 -5.90 -4.61
N GLU A 253 3.56 -5.50 -5.21
CA GLU A 253 3.54 -4.33 -6.08
C GLU A 253 3.93 -3.05 -5.32
N ASN A 254 4.74 -2.21 -5.93
CA ASN A 254 5.10 -0.89 -5.41
C ASN A 254 5.11 0.17 -6.53
N MET A 255 5.35 1.42 -6.14
CA MET A 255 5.35 2.58 -7.03
C MET A 255 6.74 3.16 -7.26
N LEU A 256 7.75 2.32 -7.09
CA LEU A 256 9.12 2.66 -7.46
C LEU A 256 9.25 2.49 -8.97
N TYR A 257 9.72 3.52 -9.66
CA TYR A 257 9.94 3.46 -11.10
C TYR A 257 10.98 2.38 -11.44
N PHE A 258 10.60 1.39 -12.26
CA PHE A 258 11.42 0.21 -12.54
C PHE A 258 11.62 -0.07 -14.03
N ILE A 259 10.99 0.71 -14.90
CA ILE A 259 11.06 0.49 -16.35
C ILE A 259 12.44 0.93 -16.83
N THR A 260 13.19 0.00 -17.42
CA THR A 260 14.55 0.27 -17.87
C THR A 260 14.61 0.77 -19.31
N LYS A 261 13.68 0.31 -20.16
CA LYS A 261 13.58 0.72 -21.56
C LYS A 261 13.22 2.20 -21.66
N GLY A 262 13.96 2.95 -22.47
CA GLY A 262 13.73 4.38 -22.68
C GLY A 262 13.85 5.24 -21.42
N SER A 263 14.34 4.69 -20.30
CA SER A 263 14.44 5.40 -19.02
C SER A 263 15.43 6.57 -19.04
N GLY A 264 16.42 6.54 -19.93
CA GLY A 264 17.37 7.63 -20.14
C GLY A 264 18.01 8.10 -18.84
N THR A 265 17.59 9.28 -18.37
CA THR A 265 18.09 9.96 -17.15
C THR A 265 17.19 9.77 -15.92
N ILE A 266 16.10 9.00 -16.02
CA ILE A 266 15.18 8.78 -14.91
C ILE A 266 15.84 7.84 -13.91
N PRO A 267 15.97 8.23 -12.63
CA PRO A 267 16.49 7.35 -11.62
C PRO A 267 15.60 6.12 -11.45
N LEU A 268 16.16 4.93 -11.69
CA LEU A 268 15.52 3.70 -11.23
C LEU A 268 15.31 3.79 -9.72
N GLY A 269 14.11 3.43 -9.26
CA GLY A 269 13.71 3.61 -7.88
C GLY A 269 13.14 4.99 -7.55
N LEU A 270 12.89 5.87 -8.54
CA LEU A 270 12.09 7.08 -8.32
C LEU A 270 10.74 6.67 -7.71
N ASP A 271 10.45 7.18 -6.51
CA ASP A 271 9.20 6.89 -5.83
C ASP A 271 8.14 7.93 -6.20
N THR A 272 7.21 7.54 -7.07
CA THR A 272 6.16 8.42 -7.56
C THR A 272 5.09 8.73 -6.50
N LEU A 273 5.03 7.99 -5.39
CA LEU A 273 4.08 8.26 -4.30
C LEU A 273 4.48 9.41 -3.41
N GLN A 274 5.78 9.77 -3.36
CA GLN A 274 6.22 10.81 -2.44
C GLN A 274 5.59 12.17 -2.76
N TYR A 275 5.30 12.47 -4.04
CA TYR A 275 4.55 13.68 -4.41
C TYR A 275 3.16 13.78 -3.75
N ILE A 276 2.52 12.65 -3.50
CA ILE A 276 1.18 12.56 -2.89
C ILE A 276 1.30 12.64 -1.36
N ILE A 277 2.23 11.88 -0.79
CA ILE A 277 2.47 11.84 0.66
C ILE A 277 2.99 13.19 1.16
N ASP A 278 3.86 13.86 0.40
CA ASP A 278 4.36 15.20 0.70
C ASP A 278 3.26 16.28 0.63
N ASP A 279 2.19 16.06 -0.14
CA ASP A 279 0.98 16.90 -0.16
C ASP A 279 0.01 16.59 1.01
N GLY A 280 0.45 15.79 1.98
CA GLY A 280 -0.28 15.48 3.21
C GLY A 280 -1.39 14.44 3.04
N TRP A 281 -1.37 13.64 1.97
CA TRP A 281 -2.28 12.51 1.83
C TRP A 281 -1.76 11.30 2.60
N ASN A 282 -2.68 10.59 3.25
CA ASN A 282 -2.48 9.19 3.55
C ASN A 282 -2.47 8.41 2.23
N PHE A 283 -1.55 7.46 2.10
CA PHE A 283 -1.56 6.51 1.00
C PHE A 283 -1.60 5.09 1.53
N GLY A 284 -2.60 4.32 1.12
CA GLY A 284 -2.77 2.93 1.50
C GLY A 284 -2.76 2.00 0.29
N ILE A 285 -2.23 0.79 0.44
CA ILE A 285 -2.29 -0.26 -0.58
C ILE A 285 -3.01 -1.47 0.00
N PHE A 286 -4.05 -1.93 -0.68
CA PHE A 286 -4.69 -3.20 -0.38
C PHE A 286 -3.98 -4.34 -1.11
N PHE A 287 -3.24 -5.14 -0.35
CA PHE A 287 -2.52 -6.30 -0.85
C PHE A 287 -3.39 -7.56 -0.78
N TRP A 288 -3.40 -8.32 -1.87
CA TRP A 288 -4.07 -9.61 -2.01
C TRP A 288 -3.27 -10.58 -2.89
N ASP A 289 -1.94 -10.38 -2.95
CA ASP A 289 -1.00 -11.01 -3.87
C ASP A 289 -1.10 -12.53 -3.90
N GLN A 290 -1.21 -13.20 -2.74
CA GLN A 290 -1.33 -14.67 -2.68
C GLN A 290 -2.59 -15.21 -3.35
N PHE A 291 -3.67 -14.42 -3.39
CA PHE A 291 -4.91 -14.79 -4.08
C PHE A 291 -4.87 -14.38 -5.56
N ALA A 292 -4.10 -13.34 -5.89
CA ALA A 292 -3.87 -12.85 -7.25
C ALA A 292 -2.83 -13.67 -8.03
N ASP A 293 -1.96 -14.43 -7.35
CA ASP A 293 -0.95 -15.30 -7.96
C ASP A 293 -1.56 -16.61 -8.48
N GLU A 294 -2.19 -16.52 -9.65
CA GLU A 294 -2.80 -17.62 -10.40
C GLU A 294 -2.09 -17.78 -11.76
N PRO A 295 -0.81 -18.24 -11.80
CA PRO A 295 0.11 -18.13 -12.95
C PRO A 295 -0.41 -18.70 -14.28
N ASP A 296 -1.42 -19.55 -14.21
CA ASP A 296 -1.99 -20.30 -15.34
C ASP A 296 -3.29 -19.68 -15.88
N GLU A 297 -4.07 -18.97 -15.06
CA GLU A 297 -5.39 -18.47 -15.47
C GLU A 297 -5.86 -17.27 -14.60
N VAL A 298 -5.91 -16.08 -15.21
CA VAL A 298 -6.34 -14.83 -14.57
C VAL A 298 -7.78 -14.89 -14.06
N LYS A 299 -8.66 -15.65 -14.72
CA LYS A 299 -10.07 -15.77 -14.34
C LYS A 299 -10.24 -16.39 -12.95
N ASN A 300 -9.30 -17.21 -12.51
CA ASN A 300 -9.31 -17.78 -11.15
C ASN A 300 -9.12 -16.69 -10.09
N ALA A 301 -8.21 -15.73 -10.33
CA ALA A 301 -8.01 -14.59 -9.45
C ALA A 301 -9.23 -13.67 -9.45
N GLU A 302 -9.81 -13.40 -10.63
CA GLU A 302 -11.02 -12.58 -10.75
C GLU A 302 -12.20 -13.16 -9.96
N ALA A 303 -12.45 -14.47 -10.04
CA ALA A 303 -13.60 -15.09 -9.36
C ALA A 303 -13.57 -14.88 -7.83
N LYS A 304 -12.38 -14.83 -7.21
CA LYS A 304 -12.18 -14.60 -5.78
C LYS A 304 -12.58 -13.20 -5.32
N ILE A 305 -12.55 -12.21 -6.23
CA ILE A 305 -13.05 -10.85 -5.96
C ILE A 305 -14.54 -10.90 -5.63
N TRP A 306 -15.28 -11.73 -6.37
CA TRP A 306 -16.74 -11.72 -6.37
C TRP A 306 -17.34 -12.75 -5.41
N LYS A 307 -16.70 -13.92 -5.23
CA LYS A 307 -17.27 -15.04 -4.47
C LYS A 307 -16.21 -15.92 -3.80
N THR A 308 -16.55 -16.54 -2.68
CA THR A 308 -15.71 -17.51 -1.96
C THR A 308 -15.83 -18.93 -2.50
N ASN A 309 -17.08 -19.41 -2.57
CA ASN A 309 -17.42 -20.77 -2.99
C ASN A 309 -18.05 -20.73 -4.39
N ASN A 310 -17.84 -21.79 -5.18
CA ASN A 310 -18.39 -21.96 -6.53
C ASN A 310 -17.92 -20.90 -7.56
N GLY A 311 -16.78 -20.24 -7.30
CA GLY A 311 -15.96 -19.65 -8.36
C GLY A 311 -15.14 -20.73 -9.08
N PHE A 312 -14.40 -20.37 -10.14
CA PHE A 312 -13.68 -21.36 -10.97
C PHE A 312 -12.77 -22.31 -10.17
N GLN A 313 -12.01 -21.79 -9.20
CA GLN A 313 -11.08 -22.57 -8.36
C GLN A 313 -11.25 -22.28 -6.85
N GLY A 314 -12.38 -21.69 -6.45
CA GLY A 314 -12.65 -21.25 -5.08
C GLY A 314 -11.66 -20.20 -4.54
N MET A 315 -11.69 -19.98 -3.22
CA MET A 315 -10.85 -19.02 -2.51
C MET A 315 -9.45 -19.57 -2.16
N ARG A 316 -8.88 -20.40 -3.03
CA ARG A 316 -7.51 -20.89 -2.84
C ARG A 316 -6.50 -19.74 -2.91
N TYR A 317 -5.36 -19.90 -2.25
CA TYR A 317 -4.25 -18.97 -2.31
C TYR A 317 -2.94 -19.73 -2.47
N ARG A 318 -1.95 -19.08 -3.08
CA ARG A 318 -0.64 -19.68 -3.29
C ARG A 318 0.24 -19.45 -2.07
N VAL A 319 1.00 -20.48 -1.68
CA VAL A 319 1.95 -20.45 -0.58
C VAL A 319 3.30 -20.94 -1.09
N ARG A 320 4.39 -20.30 -0.65
CA ARG A 320 5.75 -20.71 -1.00
C ARG A 320 6.14 -21.94 -0.20
N THR A 321 6.59 -23.00 -0.87
CA THR A 321 7.09 -24.25 -0.24
C THR A 321 8.60 -24.42 -0.36
N GLY A 322 9.24 -23.57 -1.15
CA GLY A 322 10.69 -23.54 -1.36
C GLY A 322 11.03 -22.48 -2.41
N PHE A 323 12.32 -22.28 -2.68
CA PHE A 323 12.74 -21.30 -3.69
C PHE A 323 12.17 -21.66 -5.07
N GLY A 324 11.45 -20.71 -5.70
CA GLY A 324 10.80 -20.91 -7.00
C GLY A 324 9.61 -21.88 -7.02
N LYS A 325 9.19 -22.41 -5.85
CA LYS A 325 8.10 -23.39 -5.75
C LYS A 325 6.95 -22.85 -4.92
N GLY A 326 5.72 -23.12 -5.37
CA GLY A 326 4.52 -22.75 -4.65
C GLY A 326 3.42 -23.79 -4.81
N GLU A 327 2.59 -23.90 -3.79
CA GLU A 327 1.43 -24.78 -3.73
C GLU A 327 0.16 -23.97 -3.45
N TYR A 328 -1.01 -24.51 -3.79
CA TYR A 328 -2.28 -23.90 -3.42
C TYR A 328 -2.77 -24.44 -2.08
N ARG A 329 -3.30 -23.56 -1.24
CA ARG A 329 -3.96 -23.90 0.03
C ARG A 329 -5.33 -23.25 0.12
N THR A 330 -6.17 -23.78 1.01
CA THR A 330 -7.53 -23.28 1.32
C THR A 330 -7.78 -23.18 2.83
N THR A 331 -6.80 -23.53 3.66
CA THR A 331 -6.95 -23.73 5.11
C THR A 331 -7.20 -22.44 5.89
N ASN A 332 -6.51 -21.35 5.54
CA ASN A 332 -6.63 -20.05 6.20
C ASN A 332 -7.23 -18.98 5.26
N GLN A 333 -8.06 -19.39 4.30
CA GLN A 333 -8.70 -18.46 3.37
C GLN A 333 -9.74 -17.57 4.08
N PRO A 334 -10.02 -16.35 3.59
CA PRO A 334 -11.11 -15.54 4.13
C PRO A 334 -12.46 -16.23 3.94
N VAL A 335 -13.36 -16.01 4.90
CA VAL A 335 -14.74 -16.52 4.86
C VAL A 335 -15.64 -15.73 3.90
N ARG A 336 -15.19 -14.54 3.44
CA ARG A 336 -15.88 -13.68 2.47
C ARG A 336 -15.04 -13.48 1.22
N SER A 337 -15.67 -12.98 0.16
CA SER A 337 -14.96 -12.67 -1.07
C SER A 337 -13.97 -11.53 -0.84
N LEU A 338 -12.95 -11.40 -1.68
CA LEU A 338 -11.95 -10.35 -1.51
C LEU A 338 -12.56 -8.95 -1.66
N GLY A 339 -13.61 -8.78 -2.46
CA GLY A 339 -14.34 -7.51 -2.55
C GLY A 339 -15.01 -7.13 -1.23
N GLU A 340 -15.61 -8.10 -0.55
CA GLU A 340 -16.27 -7.90 0.74
C GLU A 340 -15.24 -7.71 1.87
N GLU A 341 -14.12 -8.43 1.84
CA GLU A 341 -13.00 -8.21 2.76
C GLU A 341 -12.39 -6.81 2.57
N PHE A 342 -12.23 -6.34 1.33
CA PHE A 342 -11.76 -4.98 1.06
C PHE A 342 -12.73 -3.93 1.59
N TYR A 343 -14.04 -4.11 1.39
CA TYR A 343 -15.07 -3.26 1.99
C TYR A 343 -14.98 -3.21 3.52
N ASN A 344 -14.90 -4.37 4.19
CA ASN A 344 -14.85 -4.43 5.65
C ASN A 344 -13.60 -3.77 6.23
N ILE A 345 -12.45 -3.95 5.58
CA ILE A 345 -11.20 -3.28 5.96
C ILE A 345 -11.31 -1.78 5.71
N TYR A 346 -11.88 -1.36 4.58
CA TYR A 346 -12.06 0.06 4.24
C TYR A 346 -12.92 0.80 5.28
N ILE A 347 -14.11 0.30 5.61
CA ILE A 347 -15.00 0.98 6.57
C ILE A 347 -14.39 1.06 7.97
N THR A 348 -13.58 0.07 8.35
CA THR A 348 -12.91 0.03 9.65
C THR A 348 -11.70 0.97 9.67
N ALA A 349 -10.89 0.98 8.62
CA ALA A 349 -9.72 1.84 8.51
C ALA A 349 -10.10 3.32 8.38
N MET A 350 -11.19 3.61 7.66
CA MET A 350 -11.67 4.98 7.43
C MET A 350 -12.65 5.46 8.50
N ALA A 351 -12.86 4.69 9.58
CA ALA A 351 -13.71 5.12 10.68
C ALA A 351 -13.18 6.45 11.27
N GLY A 352 -14.04 7.46 11.33
CA GLY A 352 -13.67 8.81 11.78
C GLY A 352 -12.96 9.67 10.73
N ASN A 353 -12.52 9.12 9.58
CA ASN A 353 -11.97 9.93 8.50
C ASN A 353 -13.09 10.57 7.67
N THR A 354 -13.20 11.89 7.75
CA THR A 354 -14.20 12.68 6.99
C THR A 354 -13.60 13.45 5.81
N ALA A 355 -12.28 13.41 5.65
CA ALA A 355 -11.57 14.08 4.57
C ALA A 355 -11.82 13.41 3.20
N ASN A 356 -11.24 14.00 2.14
CA ASN A 356 -11.33 13.51 0.77
C ASN A 356 -10.74 12.09 0.67
N LYS A 357 -11.47 11.18 0.01
CA LYS A 357 -11.08 9.78 -0.21
C LYS A 357 -11.05 9.47 -1.70
N ARG A 358 -9.98 8.81 -2.16
CA ARG A 358 -9.86 8.34 -3.54
C ARG A 358 -9.52 6.85 -3.56
N ILE A 359 -10.20 6.10 -4.42
CA ILE A 359 -9.88 4.71 -4.71
C ILE A 359 -9.19 4.67 -6.08
N ILE A 360 -8.01 4.08 -6.12
CA ILE A 360 -7.22 3.89 -7.33
C ILE A 360 -7.05 2.39 -7.51
N ALA A 361 -7.33 1.88 -8.70
CA ALA A 361 -7.43 0.45 -8.90
C ALA A 361 -6.87 0.06 -10.26
N HIS A 362 -5.84 -0.79 -10.27
CA HIS A 362 -5.12 -1.18 -11.48
C HIS A 362 -5.50 -2.59 -11.93
N SER A 363 -5.50 -2.85 -13.25
CA SER A 363 -5.62 -4.21 -13.79
C SER A 363 -6.90 -4.91 -13.27
N THR A 364 -6.86 -6.16 -12.84
CA THR A 364 -8.01 -6.84 -12.19
C THR A 364 -8.42 -6.18 -10.86
N GLY A 365 -7.52 -5.43 -10.21
CA GLY A 365 -7.83 -4.61 -9.04
C GLY A 365 -8.90 -3.57 -9.32
N ALA A 366 -9.05 -3.11 -10.57
CA ALA A 366 -10.15 -2.25 -11.01
C ALA A 366 -11.53 -2.85 -10.68
N GLN A 367 -11.66 -4.18 -10.68
CA GLN A 367 -12.88 -4.88 -10.26
C GLN A 367 -13.08 -4.84 -8.73
N LEU A 368 -12.01 -4.97 -7.94
CA LEU A 368 -12.06 -4.77 -6.48
C LEU A 368 -12.45 -3.35 -6.11
N GLY A 369 -11.88 -2.34 -6.79
CA GLY A 369 -12.24 -0.93 -6.61
C GLY A 369 -13.71 -0.67 -6.93
N ALA A 370 -14.20 -1.22 -8.05
CA ALA A 370 -15.62 -1.15 -8.41
C ALA A 370 -16.52 -1.84 -7.37
N TYR A 371 -16.15 -3.05 -6.91
CA TYR A 371 -16.88 -3.77 -5.88
C TYR A 371 -17.00 -2.94 -4.59
N LEU A 372 -15.88 -2.40 -4.11
CA LEU A 372 -15.84 -1.56 -2.91
C LEU A 372 -16.85 -0.41 -3.01
N VAL A 373 -16.78 0.37 -4.09
CA VAL A 373 -17.66 1.56 -4.22
C VAL A 373 -19.12 1.18 -4.36
N ARG A 374 -19.43 0.01 -4.95
CA ARG A 374 -20.80 -0.51 -5.02
C ARG A 374 -21.34 -0.86 -3.63
N VAL A 375 -20.58 -1.63 -2.84
CA VAL A 375 -21.06 -2.04 -1.51
C VAL A 375 -21.16 -0.84 -0.58
N VAL A 376 -20.21 0.09 -0.63
CA VAL A 376 -20.33 1.38 0.10
C VAL A 376 -21.60 2.11 -0.34
N SER A 377 -21.88 2.23 -1.64
CA SER A 377 -23.09 2.87 -2.15
C SER A 377 -24.36 2.20 -1.64
N ASP A 378 -24.46 0.87 -1.74
CA ASP A 378 -25.61 0.10 -1.26
C ASP A 378 -25.86 0.35 0.24
N ARG A 379 -24.81 0.35 1.06
CA ARG A 379 -24.87 0.52 2.52
C ARG A 379 -25.16 1.95 2.96
N VAL A 380 -24.72 2.94 2.18
CA VAL A 380 -25.09 4.36 2.39
C VAL A 380 -26.54 4.58 2.01
N THR A 381 -26.99 4.05 0.86
CA THR A 381 -28.39 4.17 0.42
C THR A 381 -29.36 3.47 1.38
N SER A 382 -28.97 2.36 2.00
CA SER A 382 -29.79 1.69 3.03
C SER A 382 -29.70 2.33 4.42
N GLY A 383 -28.91 3.40 4.60
CA GLY A 383 -28.72 4.06 5.90
C GLY A 383 -27.91 3.25 6.91
N THR A 384 -27.18 2.20 6.48
CA THR A 384 -26.37 1.35 7.36
C THR A 384 -25.03 1.99 7.73
N ILE A 385 -24.47 2.82 6.85
CA ILE A 385 -23.23 3.58 7.11
C ILE A 385 -23.38 5.03 6.64
N SER A 386 -22.53 5.93 7.17
CA SER A 386 -22.50 7.35 6.80
C SER A 386 -22.09 7.58 5.33
N ALA A 387 -22.66 8.61 4.70
CA ALA A 387 -22.24 9.08 3.37
C ALA A 387 -20.77 9.53 3.32
N SER A 388 -20.14 9.84 4.46
CA SER A 388 -18.71 10.16 4.54
C SER A 388 -17.77 9.03 4.10
N PHE A 389 -18.28 7.79 4.01
CA PHE A 389 -17.55 6.65 3.49
C PHE A 389 -17.54 6.58 1.95
N VAL A 390 -18.41 7.31 1.25
CA VAL A 390 -18.38 7.33 -0.23
C VAL A 390 -17.10 8.01 -0.70
N PRO A 391 -16.25 7.34 -1.51
CA PRO A 391 -15.08 7.98 -2.07
C PRO A 391 -15.47 9.15 -2.99
N ASN A 392 -14.64 10.20 -3.00
CA ASN A 392 -14.79 11.33 -3.90
C ASN A 392 -14.38 11.00 -5.33
N ARG A 393 -13.46 10.03 -5.52
CA ARG A 393 -12.96 9.62 -6.83
C ARG A 393 -12.69 8.12 -6.89
N LEU A 394 -13.04 7.51 -8.03
CA LEU A 394 -12.59 6.18 -8.44
C LEU A 394 -11.77 6.31 -9.73
N ALA A 395 -10.51 5.93 -9.67
CA ALA A 395 -9.60 5.87 -10.80
C ALA A 395 -9.34 4.41 -11.20
N LEU A 396 -9.67 4.05 -12.45
CA LEU A 396 -9.50 2.71 -12.99
C LEU A 396 -8.31 2.74 -13.96
N LEU A 397 -7.13 2.34 -13.48
CA LEU A 397 -5.89 2.40 -14.25
C LEU A 397 -5.70 1.10 -15.03
N GLU A 398 -5.71 1.15 -16.36
CA GLU A 398 -5.58 -0.05 -17.21
C GLU A 398 -6.45 -1.22 -16.74
N GLY A 399 -7.72 -0.92 -16.40
CA GLY A 399 -8.63 -1.90 -15.83
C GLY A 399 -8.82 -3.10 -16.76
N PHE A 400 -8.63 -4.31 -16.21
CA PHE A 400 -8.81 -5.57 -16.92
C PHE A 400 -10.18 -6.17 -16.60
N TRP A 401 -10.88 -6.62 -17.63
CA TRP A 401 -12.15 -7.32 -17.50
C TRP A 401 -12.15 -8.50 -18.45
N SER A 402 -12.17 -9.73 -17.95
CA SER A 402 -12.26 -10.89 -18.83
C SER A 402 -13.62 -10.96 -19.54
N LYS A 403 -13.57 -11.37 -20.81
CA LYS A 403 -14.75 -11.65 -21.63
C LYS A 403 -15.48 -12.92 -21.16
N ASP A 404 -16.56 -13.24 -21.86
CA ASP A 404 -17.43 -14.40 -21.66
C ASP A 404 -18.22 -14.36 -20.34
N ALA A 405 -19.50 -14.71 -20.45
CA ALA A 405 -20.44 -14.68 -19.34
C ALA A 405 -20.08 -15.74 -18.29
N LYS A 406 -20.18 -15.36 -17.02
CA LYS A 406 -19.82 -16.16 -15.86
C LYS A 406 -21.06 -16.32 -14.99
N SER A 407 -21.45 -17.57 -14.74
CA SER A 407 -22.66 -17.90 -13.99
C SER A 407 -22.58 -17.48 -12.52
N TYR A 408 -21.37 -17.37 -11.96
CA TYR A 408 -21.19 -17.02 -10.56
C TYR A 408 -21.67 -15.62 -10.19
N PHE A 409 -21.90 -14.73 -11.17
CA PHE A 409 -22.48 -13.40 -10.92
C PHE A 409 -23.96 -13.45 -10.51
N ASN A 410 -24.68 -14.54 -10.81
CA ASN A 410 -26.05 -14.70 -10.34
C ASN A 410 -26.09 -14.76 -8.79
N GLY A 411 -26.92 -13.91 -8.20
CA GLY A 411 -27.04 -13.69 -6.75
C GLY A 411 -26.02 -12.71 -6.17
N ILE A 412 -25.05 -12.21 -6.95
CA ILE A 412 -24.09 -11.21 -6.48
C ILE A 412 -24.68 -9.82 -6.67
N LEU A 413 -24.65 -8.99 -5.62
CA LEU A 413 -25.11 -7.59 -5.67
C LEU A 413 -26.54 -7.41 -6.21
N GLY A 414 -27.39 -8.43 -6.03
CA GLY A 414 -28.78 -8.47 -6.51
C GLY A 414 -28.95 -8.84 -7.99
N TRP A 415 -27.88 -9.19 -8.71
CA TRP A 415 -27.97 -9.60 -10.11
C TRP A 415 -28.60 -10.98 -10.24
N THR A 416 -29.42 -11.17 -11.27
CA THR A 416 -30.16 -12.43 -11.53
C THR A 416 -29.74 -13.12 -12.83
N LYS A 417 -28.59 -12.72 -13.40
CA LYS A 417 -28.10 -13.21 -14.69
C LYS A 417 -26.60 -13.47 -14.68
N SER A 418 -26.15 -14.32 -15.60
CA SER A 418 -24.74 -14.44 -15.94
C SER A 418 -24.26 -13.14 -16.60
N MET A 419 -23.04 -12.72 -16.27
CA MET A 419 -22.42 -11.50 -16.78
C MET A 419 -20.94 -11.76 -17.04
N TRP A 420 -20.31 -11.01 -17.91
CA TRP A 420 -18.84 -10.93 -17.90
C TRP A 420 -18.38 -9.72 -17.06
N ASN A 421 -17.08 -9.62 -16.78
CA ASN A 421 -16.58 -8.70 -15.76
C ASN A 421 -16.77 -7.24 -16.17
N GLY A 422 -16.63 -6.95 -17.47
CA GLY A 422 -16.88 -5.62 -18.02
C GLY A 422 -18.34 -5.19 -17.84
N GLU A 423 -19.29 -6.10 -18.06
CA GLU A 423 -20.72 -5.84 -17.83
C GLU A 423 -21.03 -5.60 -16.35
N ALA A 424 -20.46 -6.41 -15.45
CA ALA A 424 -20.61 -6.25 -14.01
C ALA A 424 -20.11 -4.87 -13.54
N VAL A 425 -18.91 -4.47 -13.98
CA VAL A 425 -18.35 -3.16 -13.66
C VAL A 425 -19.21 -2.03 -14.26
N ARG A 426 -19.70 -2.15 -15.50
CA ARG A 426 -20.62 -1.15 -16.08
C ARG A 426 -21.88 -0.98 -15.24
N SER A 427 -22.50 -2.09 -14.80
CA SER A 427 -23.69 -2.07 -13.95
C SER A 427 -23.41 -1.35 -12.62
N ILE A 428 -22.26 -1.62 -12.00
CA ILE A 428 -21.82 -0.92 -10.79
C ILE A 428 -21.69 0.58 -11.05
N ILE A 429 -20.93 0.99 -12.08
CA ILE A 429 -20.65 2.39 -12.34
C ILE A 429 -21.93 3.16 -12.68
N SER A 430 -22.84 2.57 -13.44
CA SER A 430 -24.17 3.15 -13.68
C SER A 430 -24.94 3.37 -12.39
N THR A 431 -24.90 2.41 -11.47
CA THR A 431 -25.62 2.46 -10.18
C THR A 431 -25.02 3.51 -9.24
N VAL A 432 -23.69 3.52 -9.09
CA VAL A 432 -22.99 4.43 -8.18
C VAL A 432 -23.14 5.87 -8.65
N LYS A 433 -23.04 6.13 -9.96
CA LYS A 433 -23.21 7.48 -10.50
C LYS A 433 -24.60 8.06 -10.29
N SER A 434 -25.65 7.25 -10.41
CA SER A 434 -27.02 7.73 -10.22
C SER A 434 -27.31 8.09 -8.77
N ARG A 435 -26.64 7.43 -7.81
CA ARG A 435 -26.81 7.65 -6.37
C ARG A 435 -25.86 8.70 -5.80
N HIS A 436 -24.67 8.86 -6.38
CA HIS A 436 -23.59 9.69 -5.86
C HIS A 436 -23.03 10.60 -6.96
N THR A 437 -23.83 11.57 -7.40
CA THR A 437 -23.50 12.50 -8.50
C THR A 437 -22.24 13.34 -8.25
N ALA A 438 -21.81 13.46 -6.99
CA ALA A 438 -20.57 14.14 -6.60
C ALA A 438 -19.30 13.28 -6.68
N MET A 439 -19.41 11.99 -7.02
CA MET A 439 -18.27 11.10 -7.19
C MET A 439 -17.66 11.23 -8.59
N ALA A 440 -16.36 11.48 -8.67
CA ALA A 440 -15.58 11.47 -9.90
C ALA A 440 -15.22 10.04 -10.30
N ILE A 441 -15.30 9.72 -11.58
CA ILE A 441 -14.90 8.40 -12.09
C ILE A 441 -14.09 8.58 -13.36
N GLU A 442 -12.90 8.02 -13.38
CA GLU A 442 -11.97 8.11 -14.50
C GLU A 442 -11.37 6.77 -14.88
N GLN A 443 -10.86 6.72 -16.11
CA GLN A 443 -10.07 5.62 -16.64
C GLN A 443 -8.80 6.19 -17.24
N ASP A 444 -7.66 5.61 -16.87
CA ASP A 444 -6.42 5.82 -17.59
C ASP A 444 -6.12 4.57 -18.40
N LYS A 445 -5.95 4.76 -19.70
CA LYS A 445 -5.71 3.72 -20.68
C LYS A 445 -4.36 3.91 -21.34
N HIS A 446 -3.59 2.83 -21.47
CA HIS A 446 -2.24 2.86 -22.00
C HIS A 446 -2.19 2.02 -23.28
N GLN A 447 -2.20 2.72 -24.43
CA GLN A 447 -2.32 2.21 -25.80
C GLN A 447 -3.71 1.68 -26.21
N ASN A 448 -4.00 1.75 -27.51
CA ASN A 448 -5.06 0.94 -28.12
C ASN A 448 -4.64 -0.55 -28.11
N TYR A 449 -5.57 -1.44 -27.78
CA TYR A 449 -5.44 -2.92 -27.83
C TYR A 449 -4.79 -3.62 -26.63
N MET A 450 -4.55 -2.92 -25.51
CA MET A 450 -4.01 -3.51 -24.28
C MET A 450 -5.07 -3.69 -23.18
N CYS A 451 -4.73 -4.47 -22.14
CA CYS A 451 -5.55 -4.92 -21.00
C CYS A 451 -7.00 -4.39 -20.95
N GLY A 452 -7.93 -5.30 -21.25
CA GLY A 452 -9.33 -4.98 -21.53
C GLY A 452 -9.61 -4.98 -23.03
N ASP A 453 -8.92 -4.17 -23.83
CA ASP A 453 -9.33 -3.87 -25.21
C ASP A 453 -9.32 -5.06 -26.17
N SER A 454 -8.33 -5.94 -26.01
CA SER A 454 -8.25 -7.22 -26.72
C SER A 454 -7.11 -8.11 -26.20
N TRP A 455 -6.64 -7.90 -24.96
CA TRP A 455 -5.46 -8.64 -24.45
C TRP A 455 -5.60 -10.12 -24.74
N MET A 456 -4.72 -10.66 -25.61
CA MET A 456 -4.71 -12.06 -26.06
C MET A 456 -6.12 -12.64 -26.37
N SER A 457 -7.03 -11.82 -26.88
CA SER A 457 -8.43 -12.18 -27.11
C SER A 457 -9.19 -12.66 -25.86
N ILE A 458 -8.74 -12.38 -24.63
CA ILE A 458 -9.39 -12.77 -23.36
C ILE A 458 -10.04 -11.59 -22.61
N GLY A 459 -9.75 -10.34 -22.99
CA GLY A 459 -10.34 -9.13 -22.41
C GLY A 459 -11.60 -8.63 -23.12
N ASP A 460 -12.46 -7.89 -22.42
CA ASP A 460 -13.53 -7.03 -22.95
C ASP A 460 -13.06 -5.58 -23.04
N ALA A 461 -13.13 -4.93 -24.22
CA ALA A 461 -12.72 -3.54 -24.36
C ALA A 461 -13.55 -2.54 -23.56
N ASN A 462 -14.77 -2.96 -23.23
CA ASN A 462 -15.67 -2.22 -22.37
C ASN A 462 -15.88 -0.77 -22.83
N TYR A 463 -16.05 -0.57 -24.15
CA TYR A 463 -16.27 0.76 -24.75
C TYR A 463 -17.42 1.53 -24.10
N ASP A 464 -18.47 0.83 -23.66
CA ASP A 464 -19.60 1.45 -22.98
C ASP A 464 -19.24 2.04 -21.60
N LEU A 465 -18.23 1.50 -20.91
CA LEU A 465 -17.71 2.12 -19.69
C LEU A 465 -17.07 3.49 -19.98
N ARG A 466 -16.40 3.65 -21.13
CA ARG A 466 -15.78 4.92 -21.55
C ARG A 466 -16.79 6.03 -21.75
N LYS A 467 -18.01 5.68 -22.17
CA LYS A 467 -19.14 6.63 -22.29
C LYS A 467 -19.62 7.16 -20.93
N MET A 468 -19.21 6.54 -19.83
CA MET A 468 -19.63 6.88 -18.47
C MET A 468 -18.56 7.60 -17.64
N THR A 469 -17.30 7.56 -18.02
CA THR A 469 -16.18 8.08 -17.21
C THR A 469 -15.43 9.21 -17.92
N CYS A 470 -14.54 9.89 -17.21
CA CYS A 470 -13.43 10.62 -17.85
C CYS A 470 -12.44 9.58 -18.37
N VAL A 471 -11.83 9.77 -19.54
CA VAL A 471 -10.89 8.79 -20.11
C VAL A 471 -9.66 9.49 -20.65
N THR A 472 -8.49 9.02 -20.21
CA THR A 472 -7.18 9.47 -20.70
C THR A 472 -6.48 8.31 -21.40
N TYR A 473 -5.97 8.54 -22.60
CA TYR A 473 -5.12 7.62 -23.35
C TYR A 473 -3.68 8.13 -23.34
N VAL A 474 -2.79 7.28 -22.84
CA VAL A 474 -1.35 7.48 -22.80
C VAL A 474 -0.70 6.42 -23.68
N TYR A 475 0.35 6.77 -24.41
CA TYR A 475 1.11 5.91 -25.31
C TYR A 475 2.58 5.97 -24.89
N PRO A 476 3.02 5.02 -24.05
CA PRO A 476 4.42 4.95 -23.64
C PRO A 476 5.23 4.27 -24.74
N ASP A 477 5.40 4.93 -25.89
CA ASP A 477 6.09 4.39 -27.06
C ASP A 477 7.59 4.18 -26.79
N PHE A 478 8.16 4.87 -25.79
CA PHE A 478 9.53 4.66 -25.29
C PHE A 478 9.81 3.25 -24.75
N ILE A 479 8.78 2.51 -24.33
CA ILE A 479 8.89 1.11 -23.86
C ILE A 479 9.05 0.17 -25.06
N GLY A 480 8.59 0.59 -26.24
CA GLY A 480 8.45 -0.22 -27.44
C GLY A 480 6.99 -0.44 -27.81
N THR A 481 6.76 -0.81 -29.07
CA THR A 481 5.43 -1.03 -29.65
C THR A 481 5.11 -2.50 -29.89
N SER A 482 5.97 -3.43 -29.44
CA SER A 482 5.77 -4.86 -29.67
C SER A 482 4.62 -5.40 -28.82
N ALA A 483 3.58 -5.93 -29.48
CA ALA A 483 2.38 -6.46 -28.84
C ALA A 483 2.61 -7.74 -28.01
N THR A 484 3.80 -8.36 -28.08
CA THR A 484 4.12 -9.60 -27.35
C THR A 484 5.24 -9.44 -26.32
N GLY A 485 6.15 -8.47 -26.49
CA GLY A 485 7.31 -8.28 -25.62
C GLY A 485 7.20 -7.13 -24.61
N ASP A 486 6.40 -6.11 -24.91
CA ASP A 486 6.37 -4.84 -24.14
C ASP A 486 5.06 -4.63 -23.39
N THR A 487 4.06 -5.46 -23.67
CA THR A 487 2.67 -5.35 -23.19
C THR A 487 2.57 -5.45 -21.66
N GLY A 488 3.45 -6.22 -21.01
CA GLY A 488 3.50 -6.26 -19.54
C GLY A 488 4.01 -4.94 -18.94
N ASP A 489 5.10 -4.40 -19.49
CA ASP A 489 5.73 -3.17 -19.02
C ASP A 489 4.83 -1.95 -19.26
N ARG A 490 4.21 -1.86 -20.44
CA ARG A 490 3.25 -0.77 -20.77
C ARG A 490 2.01 -0.82 -19.87
N HIS A 491 1.50 -2.01 -19.56
CA HIS A 491 0.40 -2.21 -18.63
C HIS A 491 0.76 -1.75 -17.21
N CYS A 492 1.97 -2.09 -16.74
CA CYS A 492 2.44 -1.68 -15.42
C CYS A 492 2.88 -0.20 -15.38
N TYR A 493 3.19 0.42 -16.51
CA TYR A 493 3.51 1.85 -16.56
C TYR A 493 2.32 2.71 -16.14
N ALA A 494 1.09 2.24 -16.36
CA ALA A 494 -0.12 3.00 -16.07
C ALA A 494 -0.21 3.53 -14.63
N ARG A 495 0.15 2.70 -13.65
CA ARG A 495 0.17 3.11 -12.24
C ARG A 495 1.29 4.11 -11.96
N LEU A 496 2.48 3.88 -12.52
CA LEU A 496 3.63 4.77 -12.32
C LEU A 496 3.34 6.14 -12.93
N TYR A 497 2.83 6.17 -14.16
CA TYR A 497 2.41 7.37 -14.86
C TYR A 497 1.38 8.16 -14.05
N TYR A 498 0.28 7.51 -13.64
CA TYR A 498 -0.80 8.15 -12.88
C TYR A 498 -0.27 8.85 -11.63
N PHE A 499 0.51 8.15 -10.79
CA PHE A 499 1.03 8.74 -9.56
C PHE A 499 2.10 9.80 -9.85
N TRP A 500 2.91 9.65 -10.89
CA TRP A 500 3.90 10.65 -11.26
C TRP A 500 3.27 11.96 -11.74
N THR A 501 2.11 11.90 -12.42
CA THR A 501 1.38 13.10 -12.84
C THR A 501 0.87 13.98 -11.68
N TYR A 502 0.98 13.48 -10.43
CA TYR A 502 0.65 14.25 -9.23
C TYR A 502 1.67 15.34 -8.90
N ALA A 503 2.91 15.22 -9.39
CA ALA A 503 3.94 16.20 -9.16
C ALA A 503 3.50 17.58 -9.69
N ALA A 504 3.63 18.64 -8.88
CA ALA A 504 3.03 19.95 -9.19
C ALA A 504 3.50 20.54 -10.54
N THR A 505 4.78 20.36 -10.89
CA THR A 505 5.34 20.80 -12.17
C THR A 505 4.75 20.05 -13.35
N ILE A 506 4.60 18.73 -13.22
CA ILE A 506 3.99 17.86 -14.23
C ILE A 506 2.50 18.17 -14.37
N THR A 507 1.77 18.32 -13.26
CA THR A 507 0.37 18.73 -13.28
C THR A 507 0.18 20.04 -14.04
N SER A 508 0.99 21.06 -13.71
CA SER A 508 0.90 22.38 -14.33
C SER A 508 1.15 22.29 -15.84
N TRP A 509 2.11 21.47 -16.26
CA TRP A 509 2.40 21.23 -17.67
C TRP A 509 1.22 20.54 -18.38
N ILE A 510 0.79 19.36 -17.90
CA ILE A 510 -0.22 18.55 -18.57
C ILE A 510 -1.57 19.28 -18.65
N GLU A 511 -2.00 19.94 -17.57
CA GLU A 511 -3.26 20.69 -17.57
C GLU A 511 -3.18 21.93 -18.49
N GLY A 512 -2.02 22.58 -18.56
CA GLY A 512 -1.75 23.66 -19.52
C GLY A 512 -1.73 23.20 -20.98
N HIS A 513 -1.51 21.90 -21.23
CA HIS A 513 -1.43 21.30 -22.56
C HIS A 513 -2.59 20.33 -22.84
N GLY A 514 -3.76 20.63 -22.27
CA GLY A 514 -5.04 20.03 -22.66
C GLY A 514 -5.37 18.70 -22.00
N GLY A 515 -4.54 18.19 -21.08
CA GLY A 515 -4.72 16.92 -20.40
C GLY A 515 -5.35 17.04 -19.00
N VAL A 516 -5.41 15.89 -18.32
CA VAL A 516 -5.78 15.75 -16.91
C VAL A 516 -4.78 14.85 -16.20
N THR A 517 -4.71 14.96 -14.88
CA THR A 517 -3.74 14.25 -14.04
C THR A 517 -4.40 13.65 -12.79
N SER A 518 -3.62 12.88 -12.03
CA SER A 518 -4.04 12.44 -10.70
C SER A 518 -4.22 13.59 -9.71
N ARG A 519 -3.59 14.76 -9.92
CA ARG A 519 -3.77 15.95 -9.07
C ARG A 519 -5.00 16.77 -9.44
N THR A 520 -5.48 16.67 -10.69
CA THR A 520 -6.67 17.39 -11.18
C THR A 520 -7.83 17.28 -10.20
N ALA A 521 -8.52 18.40 -9.97
CA ALA A 521 -9.62 18.48 -9.01
C ALA A 521 -10.76 17.51 -9.37
N ASP A 522 -11.37 16.89 -8.36
CA ASP A 522 -12.44 15.90 -8.57
C ASP A 522 -13.65 16.53 -9.31
N SER A 523 -13.93 17.81 -9.08
CA SER A 523 -14.95 18.57 -9.81
C SER A 523 -14.65 18.73 -11.30
N THR A 524 -13.38 18.92 -11.66
CA THR A 524 -12.94 19.00 -13.06
C THR A 524 -13.06 17.64 -13.73
N ILE A 525 -12.62 16.56 -13.07
CA ILE A 525 -12.79 15.19 -13.59
C ILE A 525 -14.27 14.87 -13.80
N ARG A 526 -15.16 15.22 -12.85
CA ARG A 526 -16.61 15.04 -13.01
C ARG A 526 -17.17 15.77 -14.24
N ARG A 527 -16.71 17.00 -14.50
CA ARG A 527 -17.12 17.77 -15.68
C ARG A 527 -16.70 17.07 -16.98
N TYR A 528 -15.59 16.35 -16.95
CA TYR A 528 -15.05 15.61 -18.09
C TYR A 528 -15.52 14.17 -18.19
N MET A 529 -16.33 13.69 -17.24
CA MET A 529 -17.01 12.42 -17.40
C MET A 529 -17.95 12.49 -18.59
N ASN A 530 -17.89 11.48 -19.46
CA ASN A 530 -18.68 11.48 -20.69
C ASN A 530 -20.19 11.49 -20.40
N ASN A 531 -20.66 10.80 -19.36
CA ASN A 531 -22.07 10.78 -18.93
C ASN A 531 -23.10 10.58 -20.07
N GLY A 532 -22.69 9.96 -21.18
CA GLY A 532 -23.51 9.84 -22.39
C GLY A 532 -23.71 11.14 -23.19
N SER A 533 -23.00 12.22 -22.88
CA SER A 533 -23.19 13.58 -23.44
C SER A 533 -21.92 14.24 -23.96
N SER A 534 -20.79 14.16 -23.22
CA SER A 534 -19.55 14.89 -23.55
C SER A 534 -18.81 14.29 -24.75
N ASN A 535 -18.96 12.97 -24.98
CA ASN A 535 -18.42 12.20 -26.10
C ASN A 535 -16.97 12.54 -26.50
N TYR A 536 -16.05 12.77 -25.56
CA TYR A 536 -14.63 12.88 -25.87
C TYR A 536 -13.73 12.15 -24.87
N VAL A 537 -12.50 11.91 -25.30
CA VAL A 537 -11.41 11.32 -24.52
C VAL A 537 -10.18 12.20 -24.66
N PHE A 538 -9.33 12.21 -23.64
CA PHE A 538 -8.02 12.87 -23.68
C PHE A 538 -7.04 11.90 -24.31
N VAL A 539 -6.40 12.27 -25.41
CA VAL A 539 -5.46 11.40 -26.13
C VAL A 539 -4.11 12.09 -26.15
N GLN A 540 -3.09 11.43 -25.62
CA GLN A 540 -1.73 11.96 -25.65
C GLN A 540 -1.31 12.19 -27.12
N SER A 541 -0.94 13.43 -27.42
CA SER A 541 -0.60 13.92 -28.75
C SER A 541 0.90 14.15 -28.93
N ALA A 542 1.65 14.40 -27.86
CA ALA A 542 3.12 14.48 -27.83
C ALA A 542 3.68 13.90 -26.52
N GLY A 543 5.01 13.73 -26.44
CA GLY A 543 5.74 13.17 -25.28
C GLY A 543 5.84 11.63 -25.23
N LYS A 544 5.19 10.93 -26.18
CA LYS A 544 5.13 9.44 -26.24
C LYS A 544 6.49 8.73 -26.21
N GLY A 545 7.53 9.38 -26.74
CA GLY A 545 8.90 8.85 -26.81
C GLY A 545 9.73 9.09 -25.55
N SER A 546 9.18 9.81 -24.57
CA SER A 546 9.84 10.07 -23.29
C SER A 546 9.22 9.19 -22.21
N ALA A 547 10.06 8.81 -21.25
CA ALA A 547 9.62 8.03 -20.09
C ALA A 547 9.05 8.89 -18.95
N THR A 548 9.10 10.22 -19.08
CA THR A 548 8.62 11.17 -18.06
C THR A 548 7.37 11.87 -18.56
N PRO A 549 6.33 12.10 -17.72
CA PRO A 549 5.16 12.84 -18.17
C PRO A 549 5.40 14.35 -18.40
N GLY A 550 6.63 14.83 -18.16
CA GLY A 550 6.96 16.27 -18.12
C GLY A 550 6.93 16.99 -19.47
N ASP A 551 6.79 16.27 -20.58
CA ASP A 551 6.66 16.80 -21.93
C ASP A 551 5.37 16.34 -22.63
N ASP A 552 4.45 15.72 -21.90
CA ASP A 552 3.21 15.20 -22.46
C ASP A 552 2.19 16.29 -22.77
N THR A 553 1.59 16.20 -23.95
CA THR A 553 0.47 17.05 -24.37
C THR A 553 -0.72 16.18 -24.76
N PHE A 554 -1.93 16.73 -24.68
CA PHE A 554 -3.17 15.99 -24.94
C PHE A 554 -4.11 16.74 -25.89
N SER A 555 -4.75 15.97 -26.75
CA SER A 555 -5.86 16.43 -27.59
C SER A 555 -7.17 15.84 -27.08
N ARG A 556 -8.26 16.61 -27.12
CA ARG A 556 -9.61 16.07 -26.92
C ARG A 556 -10.12 15.50 -28.23
N VAL A 557 -10.36 14.20 -28.26
CA VAL A 557 -10.84 13.49 -29.44
C VAL A 557 -12.24 12.98 -29.19
N SER A 558 -13.15 13.12 -30.16
CA SER A 558 -14.49 12.57 -30.05
C SER A 558 -14.45 11.06 -29.83
N LEU A 559 -15.16 10.57 -28.83
CA LEU A 559 -15.33 9.15 -28.50
C LEU A 559 -16.04 8.37 -29.63
N LYS A 560 -16.69 9.04 -30.59
CA LYS A 560 -17.23 8.38 -31.78
C LYS A 560 -16.13 8.09 -32.82
N ASN A 561 -15.11 8.94 -32.85
CA ASN A 561 -14.02 8.90 -33.82
C ASN A 561 -12.81 8.10 -33.30
N TYR A 562 -12.87 7.68 -32.03
CA TYR A 562 -11.84 6.94 -31.31
C TYR A 562 -12.47 5.65 -30.79
#